data_AF-A0A3L8P4K4-F1
#
_entry.id   AF-A0A3L8P4K4-F1
#
_cell.length_a   1.000
_cell.length_b   1.000
_cell.length_c   1.000
_cell.angle_alpha   90.00
_cell.angle_beta   90.00
_cell.angle_gamma   90.00
#
_symmetry.space_group_name_H-M   'P 1'
#
loop_
_entity.id
_entity.type
_entity.pdbx_description
1 polymer ?
#
loop_
_entity_poly.entity_id
_entity_poly.type
_entity_poly.pdbx_seq_one_letter_code
_entity_poly.pdbx_strand_id
1 'polypeptide(L)'
;MVRSLPPLQRPKTIGGLLYFGVLALTVVGLVVVGVSSWRRGITFLGAGLLLSAVARLVLGEYDAGMLRVRRKWFDVLLLALTGAVLIFLAATIPNQPGQ
;
A
#
# COMPACT_ATOMS: atom_id res chain seq x y z
N MET A 1 -41.55 -1.86 -21.66
CA MET A 1 -40.55 -1.17 -20.82
C MET A 1 -39.40 -2.14 -20.57
N VAL A 2 -38.34 -2.10 -21.38
CA VAL A 2 -37.17 -3.01 -21.25
C VAL A 2 -36.19 -2.34 -20.29
N ARG A 3 -35.99 -2.91 -19.10
CA ARG A 3 -34.93 -2.47 -18.18
C ARG A 3 -33.59 -2.90 -18.78
N SER A 4 -32.82 -1.94 -19.28
CA SER A 4 -31.40 -2.16 -19.60
C SER A 4 -30.67 -2.50 -18.31
N LEU A 5 -30.26 -3.76 -18.14
CA LEU A 5 -29.42 -4.15 -17.01
C LEU A 5 -28.05 -3.50 -17.17
N PRO A 6 -27.47 -2.90 -16.11
CA PRO A 6 -26.12 -2.37 -16.18
C PRO A 6 -25.14 -3.49 -16.55
N PRO A 7 -24.13 -3.20 -17.40
CA PRO A 7 -23.16 -4.21 -17.80
C PRO A 7 -22.47 -4.80 -16.56
N LEU A 8 -22.43 -6.13 -16.48
CA LEU A 8 -21.69 -6.85 -15.43
C LEU A 8 -20.21 -6.50 -15.56
N GLN A 9 -19.72 -5.64 -14.67
CA GLN A 9 -18.29 -5.35 -14.57
C GLN A 9 -17.57 -6.64 -14.16
N ARG A 10 -16.76 -7.19 -15.07
CA ARG A 10 -15.97 -8.40 -14.77
C ARG A 10 -14.98 -8.10 -13.63
N PRO A 11 -14.91 -8.96 -12.60
CA PRO A 11 -13.90 -8.82 -11.56
C PRO A 11 -12.52 -8.92 -12.19
N LYS A 12 -11.72 -7.85 -12.07
CA LYS A 12 -10.34 -7.84 -12.56
C LYS A 12 -9.44 -8.51 -11.53
N THR A 13 -8.97 -9.71 -11.82
CA THR A 13 -8.02 -10.50 -11.01
C THR A 13 -6.73 -9.74 -10.66
N ILE A 14 -6.35 -8.76 -11.47
CA ILE A 14 -5.18 -7.88 -11.27
C ILE A 14 -5.25 -7.16 -9.91
N GLY A 15 -6.42 -6.65 -9.51
CA GLY A 15 -6.57 -5.96 -8.22
C GLY A 15 -6.33 -6.87 -7.03
N GLY A 16 -6.84 -8.11 -7.11
CA GLY A 16 -6.62 -9.14 -6.09
C GLY A 16 -5.15 -9.55 -6.00
N LEU A 17 -4.47 -9.75 -7.13
CA LEU A 17 -3.05 -10.11 -7.15
C LEU A 17 -2.17 -9.02 -6.52
N LEU A 18 -2.41 -7.75 -6.87
CA LEU A 18 -1.69 -6.62 -6.29
C LEU A 18 -1.94 -6.51 -4.77
N TYR A 19 -3.19 -6.72 -4.34
CA TYR A 19 -3.55 -6.74 -2.93
C TYR A 19 -2.79 -7.83 -2.16
N PHE A 20 -2.78 -9.08 -2.67
CA PHE A 20 -2.06 -10.17 -2.02
C PHE A 20 -0.55 -9.94 -2.00
N GLY A 21 0.03 -9.34 -3.06
CA GLY A 21 1.44 -8.98 -3.09
C GLY A 21 1.81 -7.95 -2.02
N VAL A 22 1.03 -6.89 -1.88
CA VAL A 22 1.22 -5.87 -0.82
C VAL A 22 1.05 -6.49 0.57
N LEU A 23 0.01 -7.32 0.76
CA LEU A 23 -0.25 -7.99 2.03
C LEU A 23 0.91 -8.89 2.42
N ALA A 24 1.39 -9.73 1.50
CA ALA A 24 2.53 -10.61 1.72
C ALA A 24 3.79 -9.82 2.10
N LEU A 25 4.08 -8.74 1.38
CA LEU A 25 5.23 -7.88 1.68
C LEU A 25 5.11 -7.21 3.06
N THR A 26 3.90 -6.81 3.45
CA THR A 26 3.62 -6.24 4.78
C THR A 26 3.87 -7.26 5.87
N VAL A 27 3.38 -8.49 5.70
CA VAL A 27 3.61 -9.61 6.63
C VAL A 27 5.11 -9.91 6.75
N VAL A 28 5.83 -9.97 5.62
CA VAL A 28 7.30 -10.14 5.62
C VAL A 28 7.97 -9.01 6.41
N GLY A 29 7.59 -7.75 6.18
CA GLY A 29 8.10 -6.61 6.93
C GLY A 29 7.89 -6.75 8.44
N LEU A 30 6.68 -7.13 8.87
CA LEU A 30 6.35 -7.34 10.29
C LEU A 30 7.17 -8.48 10.91
N VAL A 31 7.34 -9.60 10.19
CA VAL A 31 8.19 -10.70 10.64
C VAL A 31 9.63 -10.21 10.80
N VAL A 32 10.18 -9.52 9.79
CA VAL A 32 11.55 -8.99 9.81
C VAL A 32 11.77 -7.99 10.96
N VAL A 33 10.76 -7.18 11.31
CA VAL A 33 10.80 -6.32 12.53
C VAL A 33 11.03 -7.15 13.78
N GLY A 34 10.38 -8.31 13.91
CA GLY A 34 10.44 -9.16 15.11
C GLY A 34 11.69 -10.03 15.23
N VAL A 35 12.28 -10.47 14.12
CA VAL A 35 13.46 -11.38 14.12
C VAL A 35 14.79 -10.70 13.78
N SER A 36 14.79 -9.46 13.31
CA SER A 36 16.00 -8.78 12.85
C SER A 36 16.10 -7.34 13.38
N SER A 37 16.98 -6.53 12.79
CA SER A 37 17.01 -5.09 13.08
C SER A 37 15.67 -4.45 12.71
N TRP A 38 15.07 -3.78 13.69
CA TRP A 38 13.84 -2.99 13.51
C TRP A 38 13.91 -2.06 12.30
N ARG A 39 15.10 -1.54 11.96
CA ARG A 39 15.34 -0.73 10.76
C ARG A 39 15.02 -1.47 9.48
N ARG A 40 15.54 -2.69 9.32
CA ARG A 40 15.29 -3.52 8.13
C ARG A 40 13.79 -3.79 8.00
N GLY A 41 13.14 -4.15 9.11
CA GLY A 41 11.71 -4.40 9.12
C GLY A 41 10.89 -3.16 8.71
N ILE A 42 11.20 -1.98 9.26
CA ILE A 42 10.55 -0.72 8.89
C ILE A 42 10.84 -0.31 7.45
N THR A 43 12.05 -0.57 6.92
CA THR A 43 12.37 -0.35 5.51
C THR A 43 11.52 -1.22 4.59
N PHE A 44 11.32 -2.50 4.92
CA PHE A 44 10.44 -3.39 4.16
C PHE A 44 8.98 -2.92 4.22
N LEU A 45 8.50 -2.49 5.39
CA LEU A 45 7.15 -1.93 5.53
C LEU A 45 6.99 -0.66 4.68
N GLY A 46 7.94 0.27 4.74
CA GLY A 46 7.93 1.47 3.91
C GLY A 46 7.95 1.16 2.42
N ALA A 47 8.77 0.20 1.97
CA ALA A 47 8.78 -0.26 0.59
C ALA A 47 7.43 -0.86 0.16
N GLY A 48 6.76 -1.59 1.04
CA GLY A 48 5.40 -2.10 0.79
C GLY A 48 4.37 -0.99 0.60
N LEU A 49 4.44 0.07 1.38
CA LEU A 49 3.57 1.25 1.20
C LEU A 49 3.84 1.97 -0.13
N LEU A 50 5.09 2.11 -0.53
CA LEU A 50 5.45 2.70 -1.83
C LEU A 50 4.95 1.84 -3.01
N LEU A 51 5.11 0.52 -2.92
CA LEU A 51 4.56 -0.41 -3.91
C LEU A 51 3.03 -0.33 -3.97
N SER A 52 2.37 -0.15 -2.82
CA SER A 52 0.92 0.07 -2.75
C SER A 52 0.51 1.37 -3.43
N ALA A 53 1.26 2.46 -3.25
CA ALA A 53 1.01 3.74 -3.92
C ALA A 53 1.11 3.59 -5.45
N VAL A 54 2.14 2.89 -5.94
CA VAL A 54 2.32 2.59 -7.37
C VAL A 54 1.18 1.71 -7.89
N ALA A 55 0.84 0.63 -7.19
CA ALA A 55 -0.28 -0.23 -7.54
C ALA A 55 -1.60 0.57 -7.62
N ARG A 56 -1.80 1.52 -6.71
CA ARG A 56 -2.97 2.38 -6.67
C ARG A 56 -3.04 3.32 -7.87
N LEU A 57 -1.91 3.83 -8.34
CA LEU A 57 -1.83 4.62 -9.57
C LEU A 57 -2.24 3.82 -10.80
N VAL A 58 -1.84 2.54 -10.87
CA VAL A 58 -2.15 1.63 -12.00
C VAL A 58 -3.60 1.15 -11.99
N LEU A 59 -4.23 1.01 -10.82
CA LEU A 59 -5.62 0.57 -10.69
C LEU A 59 -6.63 1.69 -11.00
N GLY A 60 -7.65 1.39 -11.80
CA GLY A 60 -8.71 2.35 -12.20
C GLY A 60 -9.74 2.61 -11.08
N GLU A 61 -10.20 3.86 -10.99
CA GLU A 61 -11.24 4.30 -10.04
C GLU A 61 -12.63 4.05 -10.65
N TYR A 62 -13.14 2.83 -10.55
CA TYR A 62 -14.49 2.57 -11.03
C TYR A 62 -15.48 2.74 -9.87
N ASP A 63 -16.30 3.79 -10.02
CA ASP A 63 -17.55 4.11 -9.31
C ASP A 63 -17.45 4.70 -7.90
N ALA A 64 -17.07 5.99 -7.82
CA ALA A 64 -17.09 6.78 -6.60
C ALA A 64 -18.53 7.15 -6.16
N GLY A 65 -19.24 6.16 -5.61
CA GLY A 65 -20.34 6.36 -4.66
C GLY A 65 -19.82 6.92 -3.32
N MET A 66 -20.21 6.37 -2.16
CA MET A 66 -19.83 6.84 -0.80
C MET A 66 -18.32 7.10 -0.54
N LEU A 67 -17.42 6.72 -1.44
CA LEU A 67 -15.97 6.95 -1.38
C LEU A 67 -15.48 8.24 -2.05
N ARG A 68 -16.36 9.10 -2.60
CA ARG A 68 -15.98 10.39 -3.24
C ARG A 68 -15.11 11.30 -2.37
N VAL A 69 -15.16 11.15 -1.04
CA VAL A 69 -14.32 11.89 -0.09
C VAL A 69 -12.86 11.45 -0.16
N ARG A 70 -12.60 10.14 -0.30
CA ARG A 70 -11.23 9.60 -0.35
C ARG A 70 -10.79 9.47 -1.81
N ARG A 71 -10.51 10.62 -2.44
CA ARG A 71 -9.96 10.68 -3.81
C ARG A 71 -8.72 9.81 -3.92
N LYS A 72 -8.53 9.07 -5.04
CA LYS A 72 -7.34 8.23 -5.27
C LYS A 72 -6.02 8.97 -5.06
N TRP A 73 -5.93 10.24 -5.47
CA TRP A 73 -4.69 11.00 -5.29
C TRP A 73 -4.34 11.17 -3.81
N PHE A 74 -5.32 11.31 -2.92
CA PHE A 74 -5.10 11.43 -1.47
C PHE A 74 -4.60 10.10 -0.90
N ASP A 75 -5.14 8.98 -1.38
CA ASP A 75 -4.71 7.64 -1.00
C ASP A 75 -3.26 7.36 -1.45
N VAL A 76 -2.94 7.68 -2.71
CA VAL A 76 -1.57 7.59 -3.25
C VAL A 76 -0.61 8.47 -2.45
N LEU A 77 -1.00 9.73 -2.16
CA LEU A 77 -0.18 10.67 -1.41
C LEU A 77 0.09 10.16 0.01
N LEU A 78 -0.94 9.66 0.70
CA LEU A 78 -0.81 9.13 2.04
C LEU A 78 0.13 7.92 2.06
N LEU A 79 -0.07 6.95 1.17
CA LEU A 79 0.79 5.77 1.05
C LEU A 79 2.24 6.15 0.72
N ALA A 80 2.43 7.07 -0.23
CA ALA A 80 3.75 7.52 -0.64
C ALA A 80 4.48 8.27 0.49
N LEU A 81 3.81 9.23 1.14
CA LEU A 81 4.36 9.99 2.25
C LEU A 81 4.69 9.09 3.43
N THR A 82 3.76 8.23 3.85
CA THR A 82 4.02 7.32 4.97
C THR A 82 5.17 6.36 4.66
N GLY A 83 5.20 5.77 3.46
CA GLY A 83 6.31 4.91 3.04
C GLY A 83 7.66 5.63 3.04
N ALA A 84 7.71 6.84 2.48
CA ALA A 84 8.91 7.66 2.43
C ALA A 84 9.39 8.07 3.84
N VAL A 85 8.47 8.50 4.71
CA VAL A 85 8.78 8.89 6.09
C VAL A 85 9.33 7.70 6.87
N LEU A 86 8.74 6.52 6.75
CA LEU A 86 9.24 5.32 7.43
C LEU A 86 10.67 4.96 7.01
N ILE A 87 10.95 4.98 5.70
CA ILE A 87 12.30 4.71 5.17
C ILE A 87 13.27 5.80 5.63
N PHE A 88 12.87 7.07 5.55
CA PHE A 88 13.69 8.20 5.99
C PHE A 88 14.05 8.08 7.48
N LEU A 89 13.09 7.81 8.34
CA LEU A 89 13.32 7.63 9.78
C LEU A 89 14.20 6.41 10.07
N ALA A 90 13.95 5.28 9.39
CA ALA A 90 14.79 4.09 9.52
C ALA A 90 16.24 4.32 9.08
N ALA A 91 16.48 5.24 8.14
CA ALA A 91 17.82 5.61 7.67
C ALA A 91 18.51 6.67 8.54
N THR A 92 17.75 7.60 9.14
CA THR A 92 18.31 8.80 9.79
C THR A 92 18.41 8.70 11.31
N ILE A 93 17.53 7.92 11.96
CA ILE A 93 17.60 7.74 13.42
C ILE A 93 18.95 7.07 13.73
N PRO A 94 19.79 7.57 14.66
CA PRO A 94 21.04 6.91 15.01
C PRO A 94 20.80 5.62 15.81
N ASN A 95 21.74 4.68 15.75
CA ASN A 95 21.67 3.48 16.60
C ASN A 95 21.82 3.88 18.07
N GLN A 96 21.07 3.22 18.94
CA GLN A 96 21.25 3.38 20.37
C GLN A 96 22.56 2.69 20.78
N PRO A 97 23.31 3.26 21.75
CA PRO A 97 24.53 2.64 22.24
C PRO A 97 24.21 1.24 22.79
N GLY A 98 24.90 0.22 22.26
CA GLY A 98 24.71 -1.19 22.63
C GLY A 98 23.94 -2.05 21.62
N GLN A 99 23.51 -1.49 20.48
CA GLN A 99 23.20 -2.25 19.25
C GLN A 99 24.34 -2.14 18.24
#